data_AF-A0A812RC13-F1
#
_entry.id   AF-A0A812RC13-F1
#
_cell.length_a   1.000
_cell.length_b   1.000
_cell.length_c   1.000
_cell.angle_alpha   90.00
_cell.angle_beta   90.00
_cell.angle_gamma   90.00
#
_symmetry.space_group_name_H-M   'P 1'
#
loop_
_entity.id
_entity.type
_entity.pdbx_description
1 polymer ?
#
loop_
_entity_poly.entity_id
_entity_poly.type
_entity_poly.pdbx_seq_one_letter_code
_entity_poly.pdbx_strand_id
1 'polypeptide(L)'
;MAEDPTFEVETRKIIFYGKHEWCPTQKIVEERTFFSFTKWSAQLTRMMTGKRLQLGGGRAAESGSLNVPVIGKILEARQSACDKALEEALKVEDGLGDEDEKPKKKAKKTIRRSSAKDLHLLPEIVDVSVAEFQMSLLSEGLSTGTIWMELRPENLSWLKSCVDKEEAKPRQKKGEAKPKQ
;
A
#
# COMPACT_ATOMS: atom_id res chain seq x y z
N MET A 1 -20.77 11.14 -36.07
CA MET A 1 -20.18 12.40 -35.56
C MET A 1 -18.97 12.01 -34.75
N ALA A 2 -17.77 12.38 -35.19
CA ALA A 2 -16.56 12.14 -34.40
C ALA A 2 -16.56 13.17 -33.28
N GLU A 3 -16.42 12.73 -32.03
CA GLU A 3 -16.25 13.63 -30.90
C GLU A 3 -14.92 14.38 -31.06
N ASP A 4 -14.97 15.71 -31.00
CA ASP A 4 -13.77 16.54 -31.05
C ASP A 4 -12.89 16.26 -29.82
N PRO A 5 -11.56 16.22 -29.97
CA PRO A 5 -10.67 15.90 -28.87
C PRO A 5 -10.74 16.99 -27.79
N THR A 6 -11.12 16.61 -26.58
CA THR A 6 -11.18 17.49 -25.41
C THR A 6 -9.93 17.31 -24.55
N PHE A 7 -9.35 18.42 -24.08
CA PHE A 7 -8.21 18.42 -23.18
C PHE A 7 -8.64 18.75 -21.75
N GLU A 8 -8.04 18.07 -20.77
CA GLU A 8 -8.21 18.36 -19.34
C GLU A 8 -6.87 18.82 -18.73
N VAL A 9 -6.95 19.77 -17.80
CA VAL A 9 -5.79 20.34 -17.10
C VAL A 9 -5.96 20.10 -15.60
N GLU A 10 -4.95 19.51 -14.97
CA GLU A 10 -4.96 19.20 -13.53
C GLU A 10 -3.76 19.81 -12.80
N THR A 11 -3.97 20.26 -11.57
CA THR A 11 -2.88 20.65 -10.67
C THR A 11 -2.40 19.43 -9.88
N ARG A 12 -1.09 19.18 -9.87
CA ARG A 12 -0.47 18.05 -9.16
C ARG A 12 0.71 18.50 -8.32
N LYS A 13 0.93 17.85 -7.17
CA LYS A 13 2.12 18.11 -6.33
C LYS A 13 3.32 17.39 -6.93
N ILE A 14 4.47 18.08 -6.93
CA ILE A 14 5.75 17.52 -7.34
C ILE A 14 6.60 17.31 -6.09
N ILE A 15 7.26 16.17 -6.00
CA ILE A 15 8.12 15.79 -4.88
C ILE A 15 9.57 15.98 -5.27
N PHE A 16 10.33 16.64 -4.40
CA PHE A 16 11.76 16.86 -4.58
C PHE A 16 12.54 16.15 -3.47
N TYR A 17 13.60 15.44 -3.85
CA TYR A 17 14.60 14.92 -2.92
C TYR A 17 16.00 15.11 -3.50
N GLY A 18 16.73 16.10 -2.97
CA GLY A 18 17.99 16.56 -3.56
C GLY A 18 17.79 17.01 -5.01
N LYS A 19 18.49 16.36 -5.94
CA LYS A 19 18.40 16.65 -7.39
C LYS A 19 17.34 15.81 -8.12
N HIS A 20 16.56 15.02 -7.39
CA HIS A 20 15.54 14.15 -7.97
C HIS A 20 14.16 14.77 -7.85
N GLU A 21 13.43 14.72 -8.95
CA GLU A 21 12.06 15.18 -9.08
C GLU A 21 11.16 13.99 -9.43
N TRP A 22 9.97 13.97 -8.82
CA TRP A 22 8.96 12.96 -9.08
C TRP A 22 7.57 13.54 -8.96
N CYS A 23 6.75 13.36 -10.00
CA CYS A 23 5.32 13.65 -9.99
C CYS A 23 4.57 12.31 -9.97
N PRO A 24 4.16 11.80 -8.79
CA PRO A 24 3.40 10.56 -8.74
C PRO A 24 1.98 10.74 -9.27
N THR A 25 1.35 9.63 -9.64
CA THR A 25 -0.10 9.56 -9.75
C THR A 25 -0.73 9.91 -8.40
N GLN A 26 -1.65 10.86 -8.41
CA GLN A 26 -2.25 11.44 -7.21
C GLN A 26 -3.77 11.35 -7.25
N LYS A 27 -4.37 11.28 -6.07
CA LYS A 27 -5.82 11.38 -5.85
C LYS A 27 -6.06 12.31 -4.66
N ILE A 28 -7.09 13.15 -4.73
CA ILE A 28 -7.54 13.96 -3.60
C ILE A 28 -8.79 13.30 -3.03
N VAL A 29 -8.76 12.99 -1.73
CA VAL A 29 -9.87 12.38 -0.99
C VAL A 29 -9.97 13.12 0.33
N GLU A 30 -11.14 13.66 0.67
CA GLU A 30 -11.37 14.44 1.90
C GLU A 30 -10.30 15.52 2.13
N GLU A 31 -9.99 16.31 1.08
CA GLU A 31 -8.97 17.37 1.09
C GLU A 31 -7.51 16.91 1.31
N ARG A 32 -7.29 15.60 1.49
CA ARG A 32 -5.97 14.99 1.62
C ARG A 32 -5.48 14.49 0.26
N THR A 33 -4.21 14.71 -0.03
CA THR A 33 -3.59 14.18 -1.25
C THR A 33 -2.99 12.82 -0.95
N PHE A 34 -3.30 11.82 -1.78
CA PHE A 34 -2.70 10.50 -1.74
C PHE A 34 -1.89 10.27 -3.02
N PHE A 35 -0.83 9.48 -2.93
CA PHE A 35 -0.04 9.08 -4.08
C PHE A 35 0.03 7.56 -4.19
N SER A 36 0.04 7.05 -5.43
CA SER A 36 0.14 5.61 -5.67
C SER A 36 1.57 5.16 -5.91
N PHE A 37 1.91 3.99 -5.40
CA PHE A 37 3.15 3.31 -5.75
C PHE A 37 3.04 1.79 -5.58
N THR A 38 3.96 1.09 -6.23
CA THR A 38 4.18 -0.35 -6.04
C THR A 38 5.65 -0.56 -5.70
N LYS A 39 6.01 -1.79 -5.29
CA LYS A 39 7.43 -2.18 -5.11
C LYS A 39 8.28 -2.09 -6.39
N TRP A 40 7.64 -1.90 -7.56
CA TRP A 40 8.28 -1.76 -8.85
C TRP A 40 8.28 -0.32 -9.37
N SER A 41 7.91 0.66 -8.53
CA SER A 41 7.97 2.07 -8.90
C SER A 41 9.41 2.51 -9.12
N ALA A 42 9.81 2.68 -10.38
CA ALA A 42 11.20 2.98 -10.74
C ALA A 42 11.66 4.36 -10.22
N GLN A 43 10.81 5.37 -10.33
CA GLN A 43 11.11 6.72 -9.86
C GLN A 43 11.19 6.77 -8.33
N LEU A 44 10.22 6.17 -7.62
CA LEU A 44 10.27 6.09 -6.16
C LEU A 44 11.48 5.29 -5.68
N THR A 45 11.78 4.17 -6.33
CA THR A 45 12.99 3.37 -6.02
C THR A 45 14.23 4.24 -6.14
N ARG A 46 14.36 5.03 -7.22
CA ARG A 46 15.48 5.93 -7.41
C ARG A 46 15.54 7.03 -6.35
N MET A 47 14.40 7.61 -5.95
CA MET A 47 14.38 8.61 -4.87
C MET A 47 14.78 8.02 -3.53
N MET A 48 14.28 6.83 -3.21
CA MET A 48 14.52 6.19 -1.91
C MET A 48 15.94 5.63 -1.79
N THR A 49 16.45 4.99 -2.85
CA THR A 49 17.72 4.24 -2.80
C THR A 49 18.90 4.96 -3.50
N GLY A 50 18.62 6.01 -4.29
CA GLY A 50 19.59 6.62 -5.20
C GLY A 50 19.92 5.79 -6.45
N LYS A 51 19.56 4.50 -6.46
CA LYS A 51 19.85 3.56 -7.54
C LYS A 51 18.65 3.39 -8.47
N ARG A 52 18.91 3.15 -9.75
CA ARG A 52 17.83 2.82 -10.69
C ARG A 52 17.31 1.42 -10.42
N LEU A 53 15.99 1.24 -10.49
CA LEU A 53 15.39 -0.10 -10.53
C LEU A 53 15.71 -0.73 -11.89
N GLN A 54 16.46 -1.83 -11.86
CA GLN A 54 16.69 -2.69 -13.02
C GLN A 54 16.01 -4.04 -12.77
N LEU A 55 15.05 -4.36 -13.65
CA LEU A 55 14.33 -5.63 -13.63
C LEU A 55 15.06 -6.74 -14.41
N GLY A 56 16.04 -6.38 -15.25
CA GLY A 56 16.86 -7.31 -16.03
C GLY A 56 18.03 -7.92 -15.22
N GLY A 57 18.41 -9.16 -15.56
CA GLY A 57 19.36 -9.99 -14.78
C GLY A 57 20.84 -9.58 -14.80
N GLY A 58 21.23 -8.49 -15.46
CA GLY A 58 22.65 -8.15 -15.67
C GLY A 58 23.32 -7.32 -14.57
N ARG A 59 22.58 -6.52 -13.79
CA ARG A 59 23.14 -5.62 -12.76
C ARG A 59 22.31 -5.57 -11.48
N ALA A 60 21.81 -6.73 -11.05
CA ALA A 60 20.96 -6.84 -9.87
C ALA A 60 21.63 -6.31 -8.57
N ALA A 61 22.97 -6.33 -8.51
CA ALA A 61 23.75 -5.81 -7.38
C ALA A 61 23.76 -4.26 -7.29
N GLU A 62 23.64 -3.58 -8.44
CA GLU A 62 23.61 -2.10 -8.54
C GLU A 62 22.17 -1.56 -8.63
N SER A 63 21.18 -2.46 -8.66
CA SER A 63 19.76 -2.16 -8.81
C SER A 63 19.13 -1.82 -7.46
N GLY A 64 18.54 -0.64 -7.37
CA GLY A 64 17.72 -0.26 -6.21
C GLY A 64 16.44 -1.10 -6.15
N SER A 65 15.83 -1.22 -4.98
CA SER A 65 14.57 -1.96 -4.87
C SER A 65 13.73 -1.61 -3.67
N LEU A 66 12.42 -1.55 -3.91
CA LEU A 66 11.40 -1.48 -2.87
C LEU A 66 10.80 -2.86 -2.57
N ASN A 67 11.41 -3.96 -3.03
CA ASN A 67 11.02 -5.30 -2.61
C ASN A 67 11.64 -5.61 -1.23
N VAL A 68 11.24 -4.81 -0.25
CA VAL A 68 11.71 -4.83 1.14
C VAL A 68 10.54 -5.15 2.08
N PRO A 69 10.79 -5.78 3.24
CA PRO A 69 9.73 -6.19 4.18
C PRO A 69 8.72 -5.10 4.55
N VAL A 70 9.14 -3.83 4.69
CA VAL A 70 8.21 -2.75 5.08
C VAL A 70 7.06 -2.56 4.07
N ILE A 71 7.27 -2.79 2.78
CA ILE A 71 6.21 -2.70 1.78
C ILE A 71 5.15 -3.77 1.99
N GLY A 72 5.56 -5.00 2.34
CA GLY A 72 4.66 -6.07 2.70
C GLY A 72 3.83 -5.73 3.94
N LYS A 73 4.49 -5.18 4.98
CA LYS A 73 3.81 -4.78 6.22
C LYS A 73 2.77 -3.69 6.00
N ILE A 74 3.01 -2.72 5.11
CA ILE A 74 2.02 -1.69 4.76
C ILE A 74 0.79 -2.32 4.11
N LEU A 75 0.99 -3.23 3.15
CA LEU A 75 -0.11 -3.94 2.49
C LEU A 75 -0.93 -4.78 3.47
N GLU A 76 -0.25 -5.47 4.39
CA GLU A 76 -0.88 -6.28 5.45
C GLU A 76 -1.67 -5.40 6.42
N ALA A 77 -1.10 -4.27 6.86
CA ALA A 77 -1.77 -3.35 7.78
C ALA A 77 -3.03 -2.75 7.14
N ARG A 78 -2.96 -2.32 5.87
CA ARG A 78 -4.12 -1.87 5.11
C ARG A 78 -5.20 -2.95 5.04
N GLN A 79 -4.81 -4.17 4.67
CA GLN A 79 -5.76 -5.28 4.57
C GLN A 79 -6.43 -5.54 5.91
N SER A 80 -5.66 -5.60 7.00
CA SER A 80 -6.19 -5.84 8.34
C SER A 80 -7.15 -4.74 8.78
N ALA A 81 -6.87 -3.47 8.45
CA ALA A 81 -7.78 -2.36 8.76
C ALA A 81 -9.09 -2.46 7.97
N CYS A 82 -9.02 -2.83 6.70
CA CYS A 82 -10.20 -3.04 5.85
C CYS A 82 -11.01 -4.27 6.28
N ASP A 83 -10.36 -5.38 6.64
CA ASP A 83 -11.02 -6.58 7.16
C ASP A 83 -11.79 -6.26 8.44
N LYS A 84 -11.20 -5.47 9.35
CA LYS A 84 -11.84 -5.01 10.58
C LYS A 84 -13.05 -4.12 10.29
N ALA A 85 -12.89 -3.13 9.40
CA ALA A 85 -13.99 -2.25 9.01
C ALA A 85 -15.16 -3.02 8.37
N LEU A 86 -14.86 -4.02 7.55
CA LEU A 86 -15.88 -4.90 6.97
C LEU A 86 -16.63 -5.69 8.04
N GLU A 87 -15.91 -6.26 9.01
CA GLU A 87 -16.52 -7.01 10.10
C GLU A 87 -17.44 -6.12 10.95
N GLU A 88 -17.04 -4.86 11.17
CA GLU A 88 -17.86 -3.87 11.89
C GLU A 88 -19.11 -3.50 11.08
N ALA A 89 -18.99 -3.23 9.78
CA ALA A 89 -20.14 -2.91 8.92
C ALA A 89 -21.17 -4.05 8.88
N LEU A 90 -20.72 -5.30 8.75
CA LEU A 90 -21.61 -6.46 8.69
C LEU A 90 -22.33 -6.74 10.03
N LYS A 91 -21.69 -6.42 11.17
CA LYS A 91 -22.33 -6.54 12.49
C LYS A 91 -23.47 -5.54 12.68
N VAL A 92 -23.38 -4.36 12.07
CA VAL A 92 -24.44 -3.34 12.12
C VAL A 92 -25.67 -3.80 11.32
N GLU A 93 -25.45 -4.44 10.17
CA GLU A 93 -26.54 -5.01 9.36
C GLU A 93 -27.25 -6.18 10.08
N ASP A 94 -26.50 -7.06 10.74
CA ASP A 94 -27.06 -8.18 11.52
C ASP A 94 -27.86 -7.70 12.76
N GLY A 95 -27.65 -6.47 13.23
CA GLY A 95 -28.32 -5.89 14.40
C GLY A 95 -29.67 -5.22 14.12
N LEU A 96 -30.11 -5.18 12.86
CA LEU A 96 -31.38 -4.59 12.42
C LEU A 96 -32.49 -5.63 12.16
N GLY A 97 -32.23 -6.91 12.44
CA GLY A 97 -33.19 -8.01 12.26
C GLY A 97 -33.63 -8.63 13.58
N ASP A 98 -34.89 -8.36 13.94
CA ASP A 98 -35.80 -9.06 14.87
C ASP A 98 -35.26 -9.73 16.15
N GLU A 99 -35.87 -9.31 17.26
CA GLU A 99 -35.94 -10.05 18.52
C GLU A 99 -36.64 -11.39 18.32
N ASP A 100 -35.90 -12.44 17.94
CA ASP A 100 -36.18 -13.84 18.32
C ASP A 100 -35.22 -14.76 17.57
N GLU A 101 -34.14 -15.25 18.21
CA GLU A 101 -33.64 -16.58 17.84
C GLU A 101 -32.72 -17.24 18.89
N LYS A 102 -33.04 -18.50 19.17
CA LYS A 102 -32.38 -19.47 20.07
C LYS A 102 -30.86 -19.59 19.86
N PRO A 103 -30.10 -20.08 20.87
CA PRO A 103 -28.64 -20.16 20.81
C PRO A 103 -28.17 -21.19 19.76
N LYS A 104 -27.86 -20.71 18.55
CA LYS A 104 -27.22 -21.51 17.50
C LYS A 104 -25.74 -21.72 17.86
N LYS A 105 -25.31 -22.99 17.81
CA LYS A 105 -23.94 -23.45 18.12
C LYS A 105 -22.90 -22.56 17.44
N LYS A 106 -21.85 -22.18 18.19
CA LYS A 106 -20.72 -21.35 17.72
C LYS A 106 -20.01 -22.02 16.53
N ALA A 107 -20.47 -21.77 15.32
CA ALA A 107 -19.69 -22.02 14.12
C ALA A 107 -18.42 -21.16 14.23
N LYS A 108 -17.24 -21.73 13.92
CA LYS A 108 -16.02 -20.93 13.76
C LYS A 108 -16.34 -19.84 12.75
N LYS A 109 -16.47 -18.58 13.20
CA LYS A 109 -16.64 -17.43 12.31
C LYS A 109 -15.41 -17.41 11.40
N THR A 110 -15.56 -17.88 10.17
CA THR A 110 -14.56 -17.64 9.13
C THR A 110 -14.51 -16.14 8.96
N ILE A 111 -13.43 -15.51 9.42
CA ILE A 111 -13.24 -14.06 9.27
C ILE A 111 -13.23 -13.79 7.77
N ARG A 112 -14.28 -13.12 7.28
CA ARG A 112 -14.39 -12.74 5.88
C ARG A 112 -13.34 -11.68 5.62
N ARG A 113 -12.41 -11.98 4.71
CA ARG A 113 -11.41 -11.02 4.24
C ARG A 113 -12.05 -10.05 3.26
N SER A 114 -11.77 -8.76 3.41
CA SER A 114 -12.27 -7.72 2.51
C SER A 114 -11.64 -7.83 1.13
N SER A 115 -12.45 -7.56 0.11
CA SER A 115 -12.09 -7.62 -1.30
C SER A 115 -12.49 -6.33 -2.01
N ALA A 116 -12.09 -6.20 -3.28
CA ALA A 116 -12.49 -5.06 -4.11
C ALA A 116 -14.02 -4.90 -4.24
N LYS A 117 -14.78 -5.99 -4.10
CA LYS A 117 -16.26 -5.94 -4.15
C LYS A 117 -16.86 -5.25 -2.92
N ASP A 118 -16.13 -5.26 -1.81
CA ASP A 118 -16.60 -4.77 -0.52
C ASP A 118 -16.30 -3.28 -0.32
N LEU A 119 -15.60 -2.62 -1.26
CA LEU A 119 -15.15 -1.23 -1.11
C LEU A 119 -16.26 -0.24 -0.73
N HIS A 120 -17.50 -0.48 -1.17
CA HIS A 120 -18.66 0.35 -0.84
C HIS A 120 -19.08 0.29 0.64
N LEU A 121 -18.61 -0.72 1.38
CA LEU A 121 -18.85 -0.91 2.81
C LEU A 121 -17.65 -0.47 3.66
N LEU A 122 -16.54 -0.08 3.03
CA LEU A 122 -15.31 0.29 3.72
C LEU A 122 -15.16 1.80 3.73
N PRO A 123 -14.51 2.36 4.77
CA PRO A 123 -14.08 3.75 4.70
C PRO A 123 -13.10 3.93 3.52
N GLU A 124 -13.20 5.06 2.82
CA GLU A 124 -12.31 5.35 1.70
C GLU A 124 -10.86 5.53 2.18
N ILE A 125 -10.69 6.11 3.38
CA ILE A 125 -9.42 6.29 4.07
C ILE A 125 -9.36 5.37 5.29
N VAL A 126 -8.24 4.65 5.43
CA VAL A 126 -7.94 3.82 6.61
C VAL A 126 -6.64 4.27 7.26
N ASP A 127 -6.69 4.48 8.57
CA ASP A 127 -5.50 4.76 9.37
C ASP A 127 -4.85 3.44 9.82
N VAL A 128 -3.54 3.33 9.59
CA VAL A 128 -2.77 2.14 9.93
C VAL A 128 -1.52 2.49 10.71
N SER A 129 -1.04 1.53 11.49
CA SER A 129 0.23 1.63 12.21
C SER A 129 1.21 0.55 11.73
N VAL A 130 2.40 0.95 11.29
CA VAL A 130 3.48 0.04 10.89
C VAL A 130 4.74 0.37 11.68
N ALA A 131 5.19 -0.56 12.52
CA ALA A 131 6.36 -0.36 13.39
C ALA A 131 6.32 0.99 14.13
N GLU A 132 5.17 1.27 14.79
CA GLU A 132 4.88 2.48 15.57
C GLU A 132 4.64 3.77 14.76
N PHE A 133 4.84 3.75 13.44
CA PHE A 133 4.53 4.90 12.59
C PHE A 133 3.08 4.84 12.08
N GLN A 134 2.34 5.92 12.31
CA GLN A 134 0.96 6.08 11.88
C GLN A 134 0.87 6.76 10.52
N MET A 135 0.07 6.19 9.62
CA MET A 135 -0.16 6.74 8.28
C MET A 135 -1.59 6.47 7.82
N SER A 136 -2.11 7.37 7.00
CA SER A 136 -3.38 7.19 6.31
C SER A 136 -3.14 6.54 4.94
N LEU A 137 -3.92 5.53 4.60
CA LEU A 137 -3.91 4.85 3.31
C LEU A 137 -5.31 4.87 2.70
N LEU A 138 -5.43 4.78 1.37
CA LEU A 138 -6.73 4.48 0.78
C LEU A 138 -7.03 2.98 0.86
N SER A 139 -8.31 2.65 1.04
CA SER A 139 -8.81 1.28 0.92
C SER A 139 -8.73 0.75 -0.52
N GLU A 140 -8.61 1.65 -1.51
CA GLU A 140 -8.42 1.29 -2.90
C GLU A 140 -7.19 0.38 -3.12
N GLY A 141 -7.31 -0.57 -4.05
CA GLY A 141 -6.22 -1.49 -4.40
C GLY A 141 -6.08 -2.67 -3.43
N LEU A 142 -7.12 -3.02 -2.66
CA LEU A 142 -7.20 -4.30 -1.93
C LEU A 142 -6.84 -5.47 -2.84
N SER A 143 -6.16 -6.46 -2.28
CA SER A 143 -5.60 -7.63 -3.00
C SER A 143 -4.59 -7.32 -4.13
N THR A 144 -4.26 -6.06 -4.37
CA THR A 144 -3.21 -5.64 -5.33
C THR A 144 -1.93 -5.25 -4.59
N GLY A 145 -0.83 -5.15 -5.35
CA GLY A 145 0.44 -4.60 -4.84
C GLY A 145 0.53 -3.07 -4.87
N THR A 146 -0.55 -2.38 -5.25
CA THR A 146 -0.61 -0.91 -5.29
C THR A 146 -0.97 -0.38 -3.91
N ILE A 147 -0.18 0.57 -3.42
CA ILE A 147 -0.40 1.29 -2.18
C ILE A 147 -0.76 2.73 -2.53
N TRP A 148 -1.83 3.23 -1.96
CA TRP A 148 -2.19 4.64 -1.95
C TRP A 148 -1.90 5.21 -0.57
N MET A 149 -0.83 5.97 -0.45
CA MET A 149 -0.38 6.53 0.82
C MET A 149 -0.58 8.04 0.81
N GLU A 150 -0.98 8.60 1.96
CA GLU A 150 -1.10 10.04 2.12
C GLU A 150 0.24 10.73 1.80
N LEU A 151 0.18 11.74 0.95
CA LEU A 151 1.33 12.51 0.51
C LEU A 151 1.72 13.53 1.57
N ARG A 152 2.52 13.07 2.53
CA ARG A 152 3.11 13.88 3.59
C ARG A 152 4.64 13.73 3.61
N PRO A 153 5.41 14.80 3.88
CA PRO A 153 6.87 14.71 4.01
C PRO A 153 7.33 13.67 5.04
N GLU A 154 6.58 13.51 6.13
CA GLU A 154 6.87 12.56 7.22
C GLU A 154 6.75 11.12 6.73
N ASN A 155 5.71 10.81 5.94
CA ASN A 155 5.48 9.48 5.39
C ASN A 155 6.61 9.09 4.43
N LEU A 156 7.05 10.03 3.57
CA LEU A 156 8.16 9.82 2.64
C LEU A 156 9.50 9.64 3.38
N SER A 157 9.75 10.45 4.40
CA SER A 157 10.97 10.39 5.22
C SER A 157 11.06 9.08 6.00
N TRP A 158 9.94 8.67 6.61
CA TRP A 158 9.84 7.38 7.30
C TRP A 158 10.06 6.22 6.33
N LEU A 159 9.38 6.22 5.18
CA LEU A 159 9.52 5.17 4.17
C LEU A 159 10.97 5.05 3.71
N LYS A 160 11.64 6.17 3.45
CA LYS A 160 13.06 6.20 3.11
C LYS A 160 13.91 5.57 4.21
N SER A 161 13.69 5.94 5.47
CA SER A 161 14.45 5.40 6.60
C SER A 161 14.30 3.88 6.74
N CYS A 162 13.11 3.34 6.44
CA CYS A 162 12.84 1.90 6.45
C CYS A 162 13.55 1.20 5.28
N VAL A 163 13.47 1.77 4.07
CA VAL A 163 14.16 1.23 2.89
C VAL A 163 15.67 1.22 3.10
N ASP A 164 16.26 2.30 3.61
CA ASP A 164 17.71 2.38 3.85
C ASP A 164 18.18 1.32 4.86
N LYS A 165 17.41 1.08 5.94
CA LYS A 165 17.69 0.04 6.95
C LYS A 165 17.57 -1.38 6.37
N GLU A 166 16.64 -1.60 5.44
CA GLU A 166 16.35 -2.93 4.89
C GLU A 166 17.18 -3.26 3.64
N GLU A 167 17.52 -2.28 2.79
CA GLU A 167 18.41 -2.44 1.63
C GLU A 167 19.87 -2.67 2.05
N ALA A 168 20.29 -2.13 3.21
CA ALA A 168 21.61 -2.36 3.77
C ALA A 168 21.91 -3.83 4.09
N LYS A 169 20.89 -4.71 4.16
CA LYS A 169 21.10 -6.14 4.31
C LYS A 169 21.42 -6.75 2.93
N PRO A 170 22.57 -7.43 2.76
CA PRO A 170 22.90 -8.07 1.50
C PRO A 170 21.74 -8.99 1.10
N ARG A 171 21.23 -8.82 -0.12
CA ARG A 171 20.27 -9.78 -0.68
C ARG A 171 20.94 -11.15 -0.66
N GLN A 172 20.45 -12.06 0.18
CA GLN A 172 20.88 -13.45 0.12
C GLN A 172 20.66 -13.93 -1.31
N LYS A 173 21.75 -14.28 -1.98
CA LYS A 173 21.68 -14.87 -3.32
C LYS A 173 20.84 -16.13 -3.18
N LYS A 174 19.71 -16.18 -3.85
CA LYS A 174 18.88 -17.38 -3.96
C LYS A 174 19.70 -18.40 -4.78
N GLY A 175 20.57 -19.14 -4.10
CA GLY A 175 21.59 -19.97 -4.73
C GLY A 175 22.71 -20.48 -3.80
N GLU A 176 22.91 -19.91 -2.60
CA GLU A 176 23.78 -20.54 -1.61
C GLU A 176 23.04 -21.70 -0.94
N ALA A 177 23.07 -22.86 -1.60
CA ALA A 177 22.86 -24.14 -0.96
C ALA A 177 23.79 -24.22 0.25
N LYS A 178 23.24 -24.41 1.45
CA LYS A 178 24.02 -24.77 2.63
C LYS A 178 24.87 -26.00 2.26
N PRO A 179 26.19 -26.02 2.53
CA PRO A 179 26.92 -27.28 2.46
C PRO A 179 26.26 -28.22 3.47
N LYS A 180 25.84 -29.40 3.00
CA LYS A 180 25.45 -30.49 3.89
C LYS A 180 26.70 -30.82 4.72
N GLN A 181 26.61 -30.65 6.02
CA GLN A 181 27.45 -31.40 6.96
C GLN A 181 26.91 -32.82 7.08
#